data_AF-A0A8J9YWG2-F1
#
_entry.id   AF-A0A8J9YWG2-F1
#
_cell.length_a   1.000
_cell.length_b   1.000
_cell.length_c   1.000
_cell.angle_alpha   90.00
_cell.angle_beta   90.00
_cell.angle_gamma   90.00
#
_symmetry.space_group_name_H-M   'P 1'
#
loop_
_entity.id
_entity.type
_entity.pdbx_description
1 polymer ?
#
loop_
_entity_poly.entity_id
_entity_poly.type
_entity_poly.pdbx_seq_one_letter_code
_entity_poly.pdbx_strand_id
1 'polypeptide(L)'
;MWRCLLREYRLNVRRNDKLKPYGFCLHGCIDGYSRRCMWLHVGTTNKDAAVVATLYLNTVNQLEGCPQLVRSDPGTENVVVAAMQCSFHCNH
;
A
#
# COMPACT_ATOMS: atom_id res chain seq x y z
N MET A 1 7.87 -19.79 14.84
CA MET A 1 7.89 -18.73 13.82
C MET A 1 6.55 -18.76 13.11
N TRP A 2 5.60 -17.92 13.55
CA TRP A 2 4.20 -18.00 13.15
C TRP A 2 4.01 -17.53 11.70
N ARG A 3 4.01 -18.50 10.79
CA ARG A 3 3.50 -18.34 9.42
C ARG A 3 1.98 -18.22 9.59
N CYS A 4 1.46 -16.98 9.60
CA CYS A 4 0.03 -16.71 9.76
C CYS A 4 -0.73 -17.45 8.66
N LEU A 5 -1.57 -18.41 9.06
CA LEU A 5 -2.14 -19.48 8.25
C LEU A 5 -3.40 -19.08 7.47
N LEU A 6 -3.57 -17.80 7.13
CA LEU A 6 -4.64 -17.34 6.23
C LEU A 6 -4.04 -16.29 5.28
N ARG A 7 -3.96 -16.64 3.99
CA ARG A 7 -3.47 -15.80 2.87
C ARG A 7 -4.45 -14.66 2.55
N GLU A 8 -4.92 -13.92 3.56
CA GLU A 8 -5.93 -12.89 3.41
C GLU A 8 -5.39 -11.52 3.81
N TYR A 9 -4.36 -11.04 3.11
CA TYR A 9 -3.85 -9.68 3.32
C TYR A 9 -4.87 -8.66 2.82
N ARG A 10 -5.26 -7.73 3.70
CA ARG A 10 -6.19 -6.63 3.39
C ARG A 10 -5.50 -5.31 3.67
N LEU A 11 -4.96 -4.70 2.63
CA LEU A 11 -4.15 -3.49 2.75
C LEU A 11 -5.03 -2.26 2.90
N ASN A 12 -4.77 -1.45 3.93
CA ASN A 12 -5.36 -0.13 4.11
C ASN A 12 -4.28 0.92 3.88
N VAL A 13 -4.34 1.60 2.73
CA VAL A 13 -3.41 2.62 2.30
C VAL A 13 -3.93 3.99 2.74
N ARG A 14 -3.07 4.75 3.42
CA ARG A 14 -3.40 6.07 3.99
C ARG A 14 -2.31 7.09 3.68
N ARG A 15 -2.76 8.29 3.31
CA ARG A 15 -1.94 9.49 3.18
C ARG A 15 -2.13 10.37 4.42
N ASN A 16 -1.05 10.91 4.98
CA ASN A 16 -1.11 11.82 6.11
C ASN A 16 -0.37 13.12 5.82
N ASP A 17 -1.12 14.21 5.84
CA ASP A 17 -0.67 15.58 5.55
C ASP A 17 -0.40 16.42 6.80
N LYS A 18 -0.56 15.87 8.01
CA LYS A 18 -0.38 16.65 9.25
C LYS A 18 1.00 17.27 9.38
N LEU A 19 2.03 16.62 8.82
CA LEU A 19 3.41 17.10 8.84
C LEU A 19 3.81 17.87 7.56
N LYS A 20 2.87 18.09 6.65
CA LYS A 20 3.10 18.81 5.40
C LYS A 20 3.60 20.25 5.61
N PRO A 21 3.18 21.01 6.65
CA PRO A 21 3.77 22.32 6.95
C PRO A 21 5.28 22.27 7.26
N TYR A 22 5.79 21.12 7.69
CA TYR A 22 7.20 20.88 7.95
C TYR A 22 7.93 20.25 6.75
N GLY A 23 7.27 20.14 5.59
CA GLY A 23 7.82 19.54 4.38
C GLY A 23 7.75 18.00 4.33
N PHE A 24 7.11 17.36 5.30
CA PHE A 24 7.00 15.90 5.35
C PHE A 24 5.60 15.43 5.01
N CYS A 25 5.50 14.69 3.91
CA CYS A 25 4.30 13.97 3.51
C CYS A 25 4.49 12.49 3.83
N LEU A 26 3.60 11.94 4.67
CA LEU A 26 3.64 10.53 5.05
C LEU A 26 2.68 9.72 4.18
N HIS A 27 3.17 8.58 3.70
CA HIS A 27 2.38 7.59 2.98
C HIS A 27 2.61 6.22 3.61
N GLY A 28 1.56 5.61 4.16
CA GLY A 28 1.67 4.37 4.90
C GLY A 28 0.60 3.37 4.50
N CYS A 29 0.90 2.10 4.75
CA CYS A 29 -0.08 1.03 4.63
C CYS A 29 0.01 0.07 5.79
N ILE A 30 -1.16 -0.34 6.28
CA ILE A 30 -1.31 -1.28 7.38
C ILE A 30 -2.20 -2.43 6.91
N ASP A 31 -1.81 -3.66 7.26
CA ASP A 31 -2.66 -4.82 7.07
C ASP A 31 -3.85 -4.79 8.04
N GLY A 32 -5.06 -4.90 7.51
CA GLY A 32 -6.32 -4.78 8.23
C GLY A 32 -6.54 -5.89 9.25
N TYR A 33 -5.97 -7.08 9.02
CA TYR A 33 -6.09 -8.23 9.91
C TYR A 33 -5.01 -8.22 10.99
N SER A 34 -3.73 -8.30 10.61
CA SER A 34 -2.60 -8.41 11.54
C SER A 34 -2.21 -7.10 12.21
N ARG A 35 -2.73 -5.96 11.75
CA ARG A 35 -2.30 -4.60 12.14
C ARG A 35 -0.82 -4.32 11.87
N ARG A 36 -0.14 -5.18 11.11
CA ARG A 36 1.27 -4.98 10.74
C ARG A 36 1.40 -3.79 9.79
N CYS A 37 2.37 -2.93 10.05
CA CYS A 37 2.78 -1.90 9.10
C CYS A 37 3.51 -2.57 7.94
N MET A 38 2.96 -2.42 6.72
CA MET A 38 3.52 -2.99 5.50
C MET A 38 4.58 -2.06 4.90
N TRP A 39 4.28 -0.77 4.88
CA TRP A 39 5.26 0.28 4.58
C TRP A 39 4.91 1.58 5.27
N LEU A 40 5.94 2.39 5.48
CA LEU A 40 5.85 3.79 5.85
C LEU A 40 6.91 4.56 5.06
N HIS A 41 6.46 5.42 4.16
CA HIS A 41 7.32 6.25 3.33
C HIS A 41 7.15 7.71 3.70
N VAL A 42 8.27 8.42 3.79
CA VAL A 42 8.32 9.86 4.03
C VAL A 42 8.86 10.51 2.77
N GLY A 43 8.06 11.36 2.14
CA GLY A 43 8.45 12.12 0.96
C GLY A 43 8.12 13.60 1.14
N THR A 44 8.58 14.43 0.20
CA THR A 44 8.18 15.85 0.11
C THR A 44 6.80 16.01 -0.51
N THR A 45 6.43 15.08 -1.40
CA THR A 45 5.10 14.94 -2.00
C THR A 45 4.57 13.54 -1.77
N ASN A 46 3.25 13.43 -1.73
CA ASN A 46 2.51 12.18 -1.61
C ASN A 46 1.49 12.02 -2.73
N LYS A 47 1.67 12.77 -3.83
CA LYS A 47 0.87 12.67 -5.06
C LYS A 47 1.56 11.86 -6.15
N ASP A 48 2.74 11.32 -5.88
CA ASP A 48 3.52 10.57 -6.86
C ASP A 48 3.03 9.11 -6.91
N ALA A 49 2.32 8.78 -7.98
CA ALA A 49 1.80 7.44 -8.21
C ALA A 49 2.89 6.38 -8.41
N ALA A 50 4.06 6.76 -8.95
CA ALA A 50 5.16 5.82 -9.19
C ALA A 50 5.77 5.34 -7.87
N VAL A 51 5.91 6.26 -6.90
CA VAL A 51 6.38 5.92 -5.55
C VAL A 51 5.40 4.97 -4.86
N VAL A 52 4.11 5.27 -4.88
CA VAL A 52 3.08 4.44 -4.25
C VAL A 52 2.99 3.06 -4.90
N ALA A 53 3.08 2.99 -6.23
CA ALA A 53 3.12 1.74 -6.97
C ALA A 53 4.34 0.88 -6.63
N THR A 54 5.52 1.50 -6.49
CA THR A 54 6.76 0.81 -6.11
C THR A 54 6.66 0.21 -4.71
N LEU A 55 6.11 0.97 -3.74
CA LEU A 55 5.87 0.48 -2.38
C LEU A 55 4.91 -0.72 -2.36
N TYR A 56 3.86 -0.66 -3.18
CA TYR A 56 2.91 -1.76 -3.34
C TYR A 56 3.58 -3.00 -3.95
N LEU A 57 4.34 -2.87 -5.03
CA LEU A 57 5.07 -4.00 -5.64
C LEU A 57 6.08 -4.63 -4.68
N ASN A 58 6.84 -3.81 -3.94
CA ASN A 58 7.74 -4.30 -2.90
C ASN A 58 7.00 -5.11 -1.84
N THR A 59 5.78 -4.69 -1.50
CA THR A 59 4.93 -5.41 -0.55
C THR A 59 4.46 -6.74 -1.11
N VAL A 60 3.99 -6.78 -2.37
CA VAL A 60 3.61 -8.03 -3.05
C VAL A 60 4.78 -9.01 -3.06
N ASN A 61 5.99 -8.54 -3.36
CA ASN A 61 7.21 -9.35 -3.36
C ASN A 61 7.56 -9.87 -1.95
N GLN A 62 7.50 -9.02 -0.92
CA GLN A 62 7.75 -9.40 0.47
C GLN A 62 6.71 -10.40 1.01
N LEU A 63 5.47 -10.30 0.56
CA LEU A 63 4.39 -11.21 0.93
C LEU A 63 4.41 -12.52 0.15
N GLU A 64 5.25 -12.63 -0.89
CA GLU A 64 5.23 -13.72 -1.88
C GLU A 64 3.81 -13.98 -2.42
N GLY A 65 3.03 -12.91 -2.59
CA GLY A 65 1.61 -13.01 -2.94
C GLY A 65 0.91 -11.65 -3.03
N CYS A 66 -0.18 -11.63 -3.81
CA CYS A 66 -0.99 -10.43 -4.00
C CYS A 66 -2.04 -10.30 -2.87
N PRO A 67 -2.23 -9.11 -2.28
CA PRO A 67 -3.31 -8.87 -1.33
C PRO A 67 -4.69 -9.09 -1.95
N GLN A 68 -5.62 -9.67 -1.20
CA GLN A 68 -7.00 -9.89 -1.70
C GLN A 68 -7.77 -8.58 -1.89
N LEU A 69 -7.50 -7.60 -1.03
CA LEU A 69 -8.17 -6.31 -1.06
C LEU A 69 -7.19 -5.19 -0.71
N VAL A 70 -7.23 -4.13 -1.51
CA VAL A 70 -6.55 -2.87 -1.21
C VAL A 70 -7.61 -1.80 -1.08
N ARG A 71 -7.64 -1.12 0.07
CA ARG A 71 -8.51 0.01 0.35
C ARG A 71 -7.67 1.27 0.47
N SER A 72 -7.99 2.28 -0.32
CA SER A 72 -7.37 3.59 -0.26
C SER A 72 -8.43 4.68 -0.31
N ASP A 73 -8.07 5.88 0.12
CA ASP A 73 -8.88 7.07 -0.14
C ASP A 73 -8.86 7.39 -1.65
N PRO A 74 -9.87 8.10 -2.19
CA PRO A 74 -9.89 8.52 -3.58
C PRO A 74 -8.71 9.46 -3.85
N GLY A 75 -7.81 9.08 -4.76
CA GLY A 75 -6.60 9.85 -5.06
C GLY A 75 -5.94 9.38 -6.34
N THR A 76 -5.38 10.31 -7.11
CA THR A 76 -4.70 10.01 -8.38
C THR A 76 -3.41 9.22 -8.15
N GLU A 77 -2.80 9.35 -6.98
CA GLU A 77 -1.62 8.59 -6.55
C GLU A 77 -1.88 7.09 -6.45
N ASN A 78 -3.13 6.67 -6.22
CA ASN A 78 -3.51 5.27 -6.02
C ASN A 78 -3.98 4.58 -7.31
N VAL A 79 -4.13 5.31 -8.41
CA VAL A 79 -4.68 4.78 -9.68
C VAL A 79 -3.80 3.65 -10.22
N VAL A 80 -2.48 3.79 -10.12
CA VAL A 80 -1.54 2.76 -10.59
C VAL A 80 -1.64 1.50 -9.72
N VAL A 81 -1.80 1.66 -8.40
CA VAL A 81 -2.03 0.51 -7.49
C VAL A 81 -3.33 -0.21 -7.82
N ALA A 82 -4.40 0.53 -8.14
CA ALA A 82 -5.66 -0.07 -8.55
C ALA A 82 -5.49 -0.89 -9.85
N ALA A 83 -4.77 -0.36 -10.84
CA ALA A 83 -4.49 -1.08 -12.09
C ALA A 83 -3.63 -2.35 -11.86
N MET A 84 -2.61 -2.26 -11.00
CA MET A 84 -1.78 -3.40 -10.62
C MET A 84 -2.61 -4.48 -9.90
N GLN A 85 -3.42 -4.07 -8.92
CA GLN A 85 -4.32 -4.96 -8.20
C GLN A 85 -5.24 -5.70 -9.17
N CYS A 86 -5.92 -5.00 -10.09
CA CYS A 86 -6.76 -5.63 -11.11
C CYS A 86 -5.96 -6.62 -11.96
N SER A 87 -4.78 -6.22 -12.43
CA SER A 87 -3.93 -7.07 -13.28
C SER A 87 -3.50 -8.36 -12.57
N PHE A 88 -3.14 -8.30 -11.29
CA PHE A 88 -2.78 -9.48 -10.51
C PHE A 88 -3.96 -10.41 -10.23
N HIS A 89 -5.20 -9.90 -10.18
CA HIS A 89 -6.40 -10.72 -9.99
C HIS A 89 -7.00 -11.24 -11.29
N CYS A 90 -6.73 -10.60 -12.44
CA CYS A 90 -7.17 -11.08 -13.74
C CYS A 90 -6.27 -12.19 -14.32
N ASN A 91 -5.00 -12.28 -13.89
CA ASN A 91 -4.03 -13.26 -14.39
C ASN A 91 -3.86 -14.49 -13.48
N HIS A 92 -4.82 -14.74 -12.58
CA HIS A 92 -4.81 -15.87 -11.64
C HIS A 92 -6.02 -16.77 -11.89
#